data_AF-A0A662JKB8-F1
#
_entry.id   AF-A0A662JKB8-F1
#
_cell.length_a   1.000
_cell.length_b   1.000
_cell.length_c   1.000
_cell.angle_alpha   90.00
_cell.angle_beta   90.00
_cell.angle_gamma   90.00
#
_symmetry.space_group_name_H-M   'P 1'
#
loop_
_entity.id
_entity.type
_entity.pdbx_description
1 polymer ?
#
loop_
_entity_poly.entity_id
_entity_poly.type
_entity_poly.pdbx_seq_one_letter_code
_entity_poly.pdbx_strand_id
1 'polypeptide(L)'
;MSYNSSSGLYAPPTVLVYMFPEYFAERGSRGFRAPYSNVTVKYDSLYTALVSASMWYMFYRGVVDLRLTGYGDPSSSWVVVAKRGDVNPSEYGCLSKPLAEISVGSEVYLYDVITRTLGYSGVDPYQQLLNVVYQMDVRSLTFSAYEIERYRRHAAWLNQLLSYYCYSQPHIYRSVISNALSVAATARATVKSKKSKKARGYDEDYGDYVDMSYDTDSGFDDGGDLDF
;
A
#
# COMPACT_ATOMS: atom_id res chain seq x y z
N MET A 1 32.78 -9.73 -14.51
CA MET A 1 32.80 -8.29 -14.15
C MET A 1 32.50 -8.19 -12.67
N SER A 2 33.52 -7.86 -11.87
CA SER A 2 33.40 -7.71 -10.42
C SER A 2 33.04 -6.27 -10.11
N TYR A 3 31.81 -6.02 -9.65
CA TYR A 3 31.43 -4.76 -9.02
C TYR A 3 31.36 -5.01 -7.51
N ASN A 4 32.50 -4.87 -6.87
CA ASN A 4 32.58 -4.71 -5.43
C ASN A 4 32.33 -3.22 -5.14
N SER A 5 31.14 -2.87 -4.68
CA SER A 5 30.96 -1.64 -3.91
C SER A 5 30.04 -1.92 -2.73
N SER A 6 30.56 -1.62 -1.57
CA SER A 6 29.90 -1.54 -0.27
C SER A 6 28.83 -0.43 -0.22
N SER A 7 28.05 -0.19 -1.28
CA SER A 7 27.24 1.01 -1.49
C SER A 7 25.79 0.70 -1.90
N GLY A 8 24.88 0.70 -0.94
CA GLY A 8 23.44 0.67 -1.23
C GLY A 8 22.95 1.94 -1.95
N LEU A 9 21.65 1.99 -2.24
CA LEU A 9 20.99 3.24 -2.65
C LEU A 9 21.11 4.30 -1.54
N TYR A 10 21.26 5.58 -1.92
CA TYR A 10 21.25 6.70 -0.96
C TYR A 10 19.85 7.07 -0.46
N ALA A 11 18.80 6.47 -1.03
CA ALA A 11 17.43 6.61 -0.58
C ALA A 11 16.68 5.30 -0.85
N PRO A 12 15.64 4.98 -0.06
CA PRO A 12 14.81 3.81 -0.30
C PRO A 12 14.23 3.76 -1.73
N PRO A 13 13.99 2.56 -2.29
CA PRO A 13 13.37 2.41 -3.61
C PRO A 13 12.05 3.18 -3.77
N THR A 14 11.21 3.20 -2.73
CA THR A 14 9.95 3.94 -2.69
C THR A 14 10.14 5.45 -2.87
N VAL A 15 11.17 6.02 -2.24
CA VAL A 15 11.53 7.44 -2.38
C VAL A 15 11.97 7.74 -3.81
N LEU A 16 12.82 6.90 -4.40
CA LEU A 16 13.32 7.08 -5.76
C LEU A 16 12.18 7.04 -6.79
N VAL A 17 11.25 6.07 -6.64
CA VAL A 17 10.07 5.96 -7.50
C VAL A 17 9.11 7.13 -7.31
N TYR A 18 8.90 7.60 -6.07
CA TYR A 18 8.05 8.75 -5.78
C TYR A 18 8.60 10.05 -6.38
N MET A 19 9.92 10.28 -6.26
CA MET A 19 10.57 11.51 -6.73
C MET A 19 10.72 11.56 -8.26
N PHE A 20 10.99 10.43 -8.90
CA PHE A 20 11.25 10.33 -10.34
C PHE A 20 10.37 9.25 -11.01
N PRO A 21 9.04 9.39 -10.91
CA PRO A 21 8.12 8.36 -11.38
C PRO A 21 8.18 8.15 -12.90
N GLU A 22 8.67 9.13 -13.67
CA GLU A 22 8.82 9.04 -15.12
C GLU A 22 9.76 7.93 -15.60
N TYR A 23 10.64 7.42 -14.74
CA TYR A 23 11.48 6.27 -15.07
C TYR A 23 10.72 4.93 -14.98
N PHE A 24 9.67 4.87 -14.17
CA PHE A 24 9.08 3.60 -13.75
C PHE A 24 7.63 3.42 -14.16
N ALA A 25 6.91 4.51 -14.41
CA ALA A 25 5.47 4.50 -14.62
C ALA A 25 5.07 5.09 -15.96
N GLU A 26 3.98 4.57 -16.52
CA GLU A 26 3.40 5.06 -17.76
C GLU A 26 2.90 6.50 -17.61
N ARG A 27 3.17 7.30 -18.64
CA ARG A 27 2.64 8.67 -18.72
C ARG A 27 1.12 8.65 -18.88
N GLY A 28 0.47 9.65 -18.29
CA GLY A 28 -0.97 9.84 -18.36
C GLY A 28 -1.35 11.31 -18.48
N SER A 29 -2.53 11.59 -19.04
CA SER A 29 -3.11 12.94 -19.06
C SER A 29 -3.68 13.35 -17.70
N ARG A 30 -3.99 12.37 -16.85
CA ARG A 30 -4.42 12.54 -15.44
C ARG A 30 -3.67 11.54 -14.58
N GLY A 31 -3.33 11.94 -13.35
CA GLY A 31 -2.63 11.05 -12.42
C GLY A 31 -1.79 11.78 -11.39
N PHE A 32 -0.68 11.16 -11.00
CA PHE A 32 0.31 11.73 -10.09
C PHE A 32 1.26 12.62 -10.88
N ARG A 33 1.41 13.89 -10.45
CA ARG A 33 2.40 14.82 -11.03
C ARG A 33 3.74 14.57 -10.35
N ALA A 34 4.76 14.26 -11.15
CA ALA A 34 6.10 14.04 -10.66
C ALA A 34 6.62 15.28 -9.90
N PRO A 35 7.26 15.12 -8.73
CA PRO A 35 7.75 16.26 -7.95
C PRO A 35 8.88 17.04 -8.62
N TYR A 36 9.75 16.34 -9.36
CA TYR A 36 10.97 16.92 -9.96
C TYR A 36 10.99 16.85 -11.50
N SER A 37 9.84 16.58 -12.11
CA SER A 37 9.66 16.63 -13.55
C SER A 37 8.29 17.20 -13.91
N ASN A 38 8.10 17.68 -15.14
CA ASN A 38 6.81 18.17 -15.62
C ASN A 38 5.93 17.05 -16.19
N VAL A 39 6.15 15.81 -15.75
CA VAL A 39 5.46 14.63 -16.24
C VAL A 39 4.35 14.23 -15.28
N THR A 40 3.22 13.82 -15.85
CA THR A 40 2.13 13.17 -15.11
C THR A 40 2.13 11.69 -15.45
N VAL A 41 2.06 10.82 -14.44
CA VAL A 41 2.02 9.36 -14.59
C VAL A 41 0.71 8.78 -14.05
N LYS A 42 0.31 7.62 -14.56
CA LYS A 42 -0.91 6.94 -14.11
C LYS A 42 -0.73 6.36 -12.71
N TYR A 43 -1.78 6.45 -11.88
CA TYR A 43 -1.75 6.00 -10.47
C TYR A 43 -1.54 4.49 -10.32
N ASP A 44 -2.16 3.67 -11.16
CA ASP A 44 -2.03 2.22 -11.16
C ASP A 44 -0.61 1.76 -11.57
N SER A 45 -0.05 2.38 -12.61
CA SER A 45 1.31 2.11 -13.05
C SER A 45 2.35 2.54 -12.00
N LEU A 46 2.14 3.69 -11.35
CA LEU A 46 3.01 4.13 -10.25
C LEU A 46 2.89 3.21 -9.02
N TYR A 47 1.69 2.74 -8.71
CA TYR A 47 1.44 1.81 -7.61
C TYR A 47 2.20 0.50 -7.80
N THR A 48 2.13 -0.12 -8.98
CA THR A 48 2.86 -1.36 -9.26
C THR A 48 4.36 -1.14 -9.33
N ALA A 49 4.82 0.03 -9.79
CA ALA A 49 6.23 0.43 -9.75
C ALA A 49 6.78 0.51 -8.32
N LEU A 50 6.05 1.12 -7.38
CA LEU A 50 6.47 1.21 -5.97
C LEU A 50 6.66 -0.17 -5.33
N VAL A 51 5.72 -1.07 -5.58
CA VAL A 51 5.80 -2.46 -5.10
C VAL A 51 6.98 -3.18 -5.73
N SER A 52 7.08 -3.14 -7.06
CA SER A 52 8.12 -3.87 -7.81
C SER A 52 9.52 -3.39 -7.44
N ALA A 53 9.75 -2.07 -7.41
CA ALA A 53 11.02 -1.46 -7.00
C ALA A 53 11.49 -1.94 -5.62
N SER A 54 10.57 -1.97 -4.65
CA SER A 54 10.88 -2.36 -3.29
C SER A 54 11.24 -3.85 -3.21
N MET A 55 10.42 -4.72 -3.79
CA MET A 55 10.63 -6.17 -3.74
C MET A 55 11.89 -6.60 -4.48
N TRP A 56 12.10 -6.10 -5.69
CA TRP A 56 13.26 -6.48 -6.50
C TRP A 56 14.58 -5.92 -5.98
N TYR A 57 14.56 -4.75 -5.34
CA TYR A 57 15.77 -4.24 -4.69
C TYR A 57 16.11 -5.02 -3.42
N MET A 58 15.13 -5.41 -2.60
CA MET A 58 15.37 -6.31 -1.46
C MET A 58 15.88 -7.68 -1.92
N PHE A 59 15.33 -8.21 -3.03
CA PHE A 59 15.79 -9.45 -3.65
C PHE A 59 17.24 -9.33 -4.14
N TYR A 60 17.57 -8.24 -4.85
CA TYR A 60 18.93 -7.95 -5.31
C TYR A 60 19.93 -7.86 -4.16
N ARG A 61 19.52 -7.29 -3.02
CA ARG A 61 20.36 -7.19 -1.81
C ARG A 61 20.43 -8.50 -1.02
N GLY A 62 19.72 -9.55 -1.44
CA GLY A 62 19.75 -10.87 -0.80
C GLY A 62 19.08 -10.94 0.56
N VAL A 63 18.30 -9.91 0.95
CA VAL A 63 17.60 -9.89 2.25
C VAL A 63 16.23 -10.55 2.17
N VAL A 64 15.70 -10.74 0.97
CA VAL A 64 14.51 -11.56 0.70
C VAL A 64 14.73 -12.47 -0.51
N ASP A 65 13.95 -13.53 -0.57
CA ASP A 65 13.81 -14.39 -1.74
C ASP A 65 12.33 -14.35 -2.19
N LEU A 66 12.10 -14.37 -3.51
CA LEU A 66 10.77 -14.25 -4.12
C LEU A 66 10.41 -15.56 -4.80
N ARG A 67 9.32 -16.18 -4.36
CA ARG A 67 8.89 -17.51 -4.82
C ARG A 67 7.45 -17.46 -5.29
N LEU A 68 7.12 -18.31 -6.26
CA LEU A 68 5.74 -18.52 -6.67
C LEU A 68 5.17 -19.72 -5.95
N THR A 69 3.96 -19.56 -5.41
CA THR A 69 3.13 -20.66 -4.91
C THR A 69 1.89 -20.76 -5.78
N GLY A 70 1.67 -21.94 -6.37
CA GLY A 70 0.61 -22.20 -7.35
C GLY A 70 1.17 -22.78 -8.65
N TYR A 71 0.32 -23.49 -9.41
CA TYR A 71 0.71 -24.13 -10.67
C TYR A 71 0.21 -23.33 -11.89
N GLY A 72 1.09 -23.12 -12.87
CA GLY A 72 0.73 -23.02 -14.30
C GLY A 72 0.56 -21.61 -14.90
N ASP A 73 0.02 -20.62 -14.16
CA ASP A 73 -0.21 -19.27 -14.68
C ASP A 73 0.37 -18.17 -13.76
N PRO A 74 1.31 -17.33 -14.26
CA PRO A 74 1.86 -16.21 -13.50
C PRO A 74 0.81 -15.22 -12.98
N SER A 75 -0.32 -15.09 -13.67
CA SER A 75 -1.43 -14.21 -13.29
C SER A 75 -2.17 -14.72 -12.05
N SER A 76 -2.16 -16.05 -11.87
CA SER A 76 -2.86 -16.79 -10.81
C SER A 76 -1.92 -17.28 -9.70
N SER A 77 -0.61 -17.03 -9.85
CA SER A 77 0.41 -17.44 -8.87
C SER A 77 0.54 -16.40 -7.76
N TRP A 78 0.53 -16.86 -6.51
CA TRP A 78 0.81 -16.01 -5.37
C TRP A 78 2.32 -15.86 -5.19
N VAL A 79 2.77 -14.65 -4.87
CA VAL A 79 4.17 -14.40 -4.54
C VAL A 79 4.36 -14.55 -3.04
N VAL A 80 5.26 -15.45 -2.65
CA VAL A 80 5.76 -15.58 -1.29
C VAL A 80 7.10 -14.85 -1.19
N VAL A 81 7.22 -14.05 -0.15
CA VAL A 81 8.45 -13.34 0.22
C VAL A 81 9.06 -14.05 1.42
N ALA A 82 10.20 -14.70 1.20
CA ALA A 82 10.95 -15.38 2.25
C ALA A 82 12.04 -14.45 2.79
N LYS A 83 12.02 -14.14 4.10
CA LYS A 83 13.04 -13.29 4.73
C LYS A 83 14.36 -14.05 4.89
N ARG A 84 15.43 -13.53 4.32
CA ARG A 84 16.77 -14.15 4.32
C ARG A 84 17.77 -13.47 5.24
N GLY A 85 17.55 -12.19 5.53
CA GLY A 85 18.39 -11.43 6.45
C GLY A 85 17.61 -10.30 7.11
N ASP A 86 18.33 -9.44 7.81
CA ASP A 86 17.74 -8.26 8.44
C ASP A 86 17.23 -7.29 7.39
N VAL A 87 16.00 -6.83 7.60
CA VAL A 87 15.32 -5.89 6.71
C VAL A 87 15.18 -4.59 7.47
N ASN A 88 15.89 -3.55 7.03
CA ASN A 88 15.86 -2.22 7.62
C ASN A 88 14.90 -1.30 6.83
N PRO A 89 13.78 -0.85 7.43
CA PRO A 89 12.85 0.05 6.76
C PRO A 89 13.45 1.37 6.28
N SER A 90 14.49 1.87 6.94
CA SER A 90 15.19 3.08 6.50
C SER A 90 15.99 2.87 5.20
N GLU A 91 16.31 1.63 4.82
CA GLU A 91 17.01 1.30 3.58
C GLU A 91 16.06 0.87 2.45
N TYR A 92 14.95 0.22 2.80
CA TYR A 92 14.07 -0.45 1.84
C TYR A 92 12.69 0.19 1.70
N GLY A 93 12.33 1.14 2.57
CA GLY A 93 11.09 1.91 2.49
C GLY A 93 9.91 1.23 3.18
N CYS A 94 8.75 1.88 3.15
CA CYS A 94 7.59 1.50 3.95
C CYS A 94 7.09 0.06 3.72
N LEU A 95 7.20 -0.45 2.49
CA LEU A 95 6.80 -1.81 2.11
C LEU A 95 7.65 -2.91 2.77
N SER A 96 8.79 -2.55 3.33
CA SER A 96 9.66 -3.48 4.04
C SER A 96 9.34 -3.59 5.54
N LYS A 97 8.51 -2.70 6.10
CA LYS A 97 8.16 -2.72 7.53
C LYS A 97 7.51 -4.03 7.98
N PRO A 98 6.49 -4.57 7.28
CA PRO A 98 5.92 -5.86 7.65
C PRO A 98 6.95 -7.01 7.64
N LEU A 99 7.99 -6.91 6.79
CA LEU A 99 9.08 -7.88 6.70
C LEU A 99 10.13 -7.68 7.81
N ALA A 100 10.36 -6.45 8.26
CA ALA A 100 11.22 -6.17 9.40
C ALA A 100 10.70 -6.84 10.68
N GLU A 101 9.37 -6.92 10.84
CA GLU A 101 8.67 -7.44 12.02
C GLU A 101 8.63 -8.97 12.14
N ILE A 102 8.91 -9.71 11.06
CA ILE A 102 8.94 -11.19 11.09
C ILE A 102 10.35 -11.73 11.29
N SER A 103 10.46 -12.97 11.78
CA SER A 103 11.76 -13.64 11.98
C SER A 103 12.47 -13.94 10.66
N VAL A 104 13.80 -13.90 10.67
CA VAL A 104 14.61 -14.40 9.55
C VAL A 104 14.31 -15.90 9.34
N GLY A 105 14.16 -16.32 8.09
CA GLY A 105 13.73 -17.67 7.72
C GLY A 105 12.21 -17.84 7.59
N SER A 106 11.40 -16.86 8.05
CA SER A 106 9.96 -16.88 7.85
C SER A 106 9.56 -16.47 6.43
N GLU A 107 8.38 -16.92 6.03
CA GLU A 107 7.76 -16.64 4.74
C GLU A 107 6.43 -15.89 4.95
N VAL A 108 6.11 -14.96 4.07
CA VAL A 108 4.85 -14.22 4.07
C VAL A 108 4.39 -13.95 2.64
N TYR A 109 3.08 -13.94 2.39
CA TYR A 109 2.58 -13.57 1.07
C TYR A 109 2.80 -12.09 0.80
N LEU A 110 3.18 -11.75 -0.43
CA LEU A 110 3.30 -10.37 -0.88
C LEU A 110 1.97 -9.61 -0.70
N TYR A 111 0.86 -10.31 -0.88
CA TYR A 111 -0.48 -9.79 -0.59
C TYR A 111 -0.58 -9.20 0.83
N ASP A 112 -0.10 -9.93 1.84
CA ASP A 112 -0.15 -9.52 3.24
C ASP A 112 0.81 -8.35 3.52
N VAL A 113 1.99 -8.36 2.90
CA VAL A 113 2.96 -7.25 3.00
C VAL A 113 2.33 -5.95 2.52
N ILE A 114 1.72 -5.96 1.33
CA ILE A 114 1.09 -4.77 0.74
C ILE A 114 -0.14 -4.34 1.58
N THR A 115 -0.98 -5.30 1.97
CA THR A 115 -2.21 -5.00 2.73
C THR A 115 -1.89 -4.39 4.10
N ARG A 116 -0.91 -4.93 4.83
CA ARG A 116 -0.44 -4.37 6.11
C ARG A 116 0.18 -2.99 5.94
N THR A 117 0.89 -2.75 4.84
CA THR A 117 1.50 -1.44 4.55
C THR A 117 0.45 -0.37 4.22
N LEU A 118 -0.57 -0.71 3.44
CA LEU A 118 -1.64 0.22 3.07
C LEU A 118 -2.45 0.69 4.28
N GLY A 119 -2.73 -0.23 5.20
CA GLY A 119 -3.73 -0.06 6.25
C GLY A 119 -5.15 0.08 5.66
N TYR A 120 -6.16 0.22 6.53
CA TYR A 120 -7.54 0.46 6.11
C TYR A 120 -7.91 1.93 6.29
N SER A 121 -8.01 2.69 5.19
CA SER A 121 -8.30 4.14 5.25
C SER A 121 -9.57 4.59 4.53
N GLY A 122 -10.25 3.70 3.80
CA GLY A 122 -11.44 4.09 3.01
C GLY A 122 -11.12 4.91 1.73
N VAL A 123 -9.84 5.17 1.46
CA VAL A 123 -9.33 5.89 0.28
C VAL A 123 -9.06 4.91 -0.88
N ASP A 124 -8.99 5.40 -2.11
CA ASP A 124 -8.50 4.62 -3.25
C ASP A 124 -7.10 4.04 -2.94
N PRO A 125 -6.87 2.73 -3.13
CA PRO A 125 -5.62 2.08 -2.71
C PRO A 125 -4.38 2.59 -3.44
N TYR A 126 -4.51 3.07 -4.68
CA TYR A 126 -3.36 3.62 -5.40
C TYR A 126 -2.91 4.95 -4.77
N GLN A 127 -3.86 5.82 -4.44
CA GLN A 127 -3.58 7.06 -3.72
C GLN A 127 -3.15 6.79 -2.28
N GLN A 128 -3.72 5.78 -1.63
CA GLN A 128 -3.36 5.39 -0.27
C GLN A 128 -1.89 5.00 -0.18
N LEU A 129 -1.38 4.16 -1.08
CA LEU A 129 0.05 3.78 -1.06
C LEU A 129 0.95 5.00 -1.23
N LEU A 130 0.59 5.93 -2.12
CA LEU A 130 1.36 7.16 -2.31
C LEU A 130 1.38 8.03 -1.06
N ASN A 131 0.26 8.13 -0.36
CA ASN A 131 0.17 8.85 0.90
C ASN A 131 1.05 8.18 1.97
N VAL A 132 1.01 6.86 2.07
CA VAL A 132 1.86 6.08 2.99
C VAL A 132 3.34 6.31 2.69
N VAL A 133 3.76 6.19 1.43
CA VAL A 133 5.14 6.47 0.99
C VAL A 133 5.55 7.89 1.32
N TYR A 134 4.70 8.88 1.02
CA TYR A 134 5.00 10.27 1.34
C TYR A 134 5.19 10.46 2.85
N GLN A 135 4.26 9.98 3.67
CA GLN A 135 4.29 10.19 5.12
C GLN A 135 5.47 9.47 5.79
N MET A 136 5.81 8.26 5.33
CA MET A 136 6.76 7.39 6.02
C MET A 136 8.18 7.50 5.49
N ASP A 137 8.34 7.76 4.19
CA ASP A 137 9.64 7.69 3.53
C ASP A 137 10.12 9.05 2.99
N VAL A 138 9.21 9.99 2.65
CA VAL A 138 9.57 11.23 1.94
C VAL A 138 9.47 12.49 2.82
N ARG A 139 8.43 12.60 3.65
CA ARG A 139 8.03 13.86 4.32
C ARG A 139 9.13 14.52 5.15
N SER A 140 9.99 13.72 5.78
CA SER A 140 11.09 14.21 6.63
C SER A 140 12.38 14.50 5.86
N LEU A 141 12.44 14.17 4.58
CA LEU A 141 13.63 14.39 3.77
C LEU A 141 13.71 15.84 3.31
N THR A 142 14.89 16.41 3.48
CA THR A 142 15.25 17.71 2.91
C THR A 142 16.12 17.46 1.70
N PHE A 143 15.86 18.15 0.59
CA PHE A 143 16.52 17.87 -0.69
C PHE A 143 17.28 19.10 -1.20
N SER A 144 18.61 19.02 -1.18
CA SER A 144 19.45 19.93 -1.94
C SER A 144 19.46 19.57 -3.44
N ALA A 145 19.83 20.51 -4.30
CA ALA A 145 19.97 20.26 -5.74
C ALA A 145 20.95 19.10 -6.04
N TYR A 146 22.02 18.99 -5.25
CA TYR A 146 22.99 17.90 -5.33
C TYR A 146 22.36 16.54 -5.01
N GLU A 147 21.54 16.47 -3.95
CA GLU A 147 20.85 15.23 -3.57
C GLU A 147 19.83 14.80 -4.61
N ILE A 148 19.07 15.75 -5.18
CA ILE A 148 18.12 15.47 -6.26
C ILE A 148 18.83 14.81 -7.44
N GLU A 149 19.96 15.36 -7.89
CA GLU A 149 20.69 14.79 -9.03
C GLU A 149 21.34 13.44 -8.69
N ARG A 150 21.80 13.24 -7.44
CA ARG A 150 22.26 11.94 -6.96
C ARG A 150 21.11 10.93 -6.98
N TYR A 151 19.94 11.27 -6.43
CA TYR A 151 18.78 10.38 -6.41
C TYR A 151 18.26 10.07 -7.82
N ARG A 152 18.32 11.02 -8.75
CA ARG A 152 17.98 10.80 -10.15
C ARG A 152 18.84 9.69 -10.78
N ARG A 153 20.16 9.72 -10.55
CA ARG A 153 21.08 8.67 -11.03
C ARG A 153 20.76 7.31 -10.41
N HIS A 154 20.42 7.28 -9.13
CA HIS A 154 20.00 6.06 -8.44
C HIS A 154 18.64 5.53 -8.92
N ALA A 155 17.70 6.40 -9.26
CA ALA A 155 16.42 6.02 -9.87
C ALA A 155 16.64 5.41 -11.26
N ALA A 156 17.51 6.00 -12.09
CA ALA A 156 17.86 5.44 -13.39
C ALA A 156 18.51 4.05 -13.25
N TRP A 157 19.43 3.86 -12.31
CA TRP A 157 20.04 2.56 -12.02
C TRP A 157 18.99 1.54 -11.52
N LEU A 158 18.10 1.94 -10.61
CA LEU A 158 17.03 1.07 -10.11
C LEU A 158 16.09 0.64 -11.24
N ASN A 159 15.81 1.52 -12.20
CA ASN A 159 15.02 1.16 -13.38
C ASN A 159 15.73 0.13 -14.28
N GLN A 160 17.05 0.23 -14.42
CA GLN A 160 17.85 -0.79 -15.12
C GLN A 160 17.79 -2.15 -14.40
N LEU A 161 17.85 -2.15 -13.06
CA LEU A 161 17.69 -3.36 -12.26
C LEU A 161 16.31 -4.00 -12.46
N LEU A 162 15.25 -3.21 -12.46
CA LEU A 162 13.89 -3.70 -12.72
C LEU A 162 13.74 -4.24 -14.14
N SER A 163 14.31 -3.54 -15.13
CA SER A 163 14.35 -4.03 -16.51
C SER A 163 15.05 -5.37 -16.59
N TYR A 164 16.22 -5.52 -15.96
CA TYR A 164 16.93 -6.80 -15.89
C TYR A 164 16.04 -7.93 -15.37
N TYR A 165 15.37 -7.74 -14.23
CA TYR A 165 14.49 -8.79 -13.66
C TYR A 165 13.23 -9.04 -14.48
N CYS A 166 12.68 -8.02 -15.14
CA CYS A 166 11.58 -8.18 -16.09
C CYS A 166 11.96 -9.15 -17.23
N TYR A 167 13.21 -9.12 -17.69
CA TYR A 167 13.72 -10.03 -18.72
C TYR A 167 14.21 -11.37 -18.17
N SER A 168 14.94 -11.38 -17.05
CA SER A 168 15.58 -12.61 -16.54
C SER A 168 14.64 -13.48 -15.71
N GLN A 169 13.63 -12.90 -15.08
CA GLN A 169 12.64 -13.60 -14.25
C GLN A 169 11.21 -13.14 -14.56
N PRO A 170 10.77 -13.23 -15.84
CA PRO A 170 9.53 -12.61 -16.31
C PRO A 170 8.29 -13.13 -15.59
N HIS A 171 8.28 -14.41 -15.20
CA HIS A 171 7.14 -15.01 -14.51
C HIS A 171 6.96 -14.42 -13.11
N ILE A 172 8.02 -14.38 -12.30
CA ILE A 172 7.98 -13.80 -10.94
C ILE A 172 7.66 -12.30 -11.04
N TYR A 173 8.27 -11.60 -12.00
CA TYR A 173 8.03 -10.16 -12.20
C TYR A 173 6.56 -9.86 -12.48
N ARG A 174 5.95 -10.62 -13.41
CA ARG A 174 4.52 -10.49 -13.72
C ARG A 174 3.63 -10.87 -12.53
N SER A 175 3.99 -11.89 -11.76
CA SER A 175 3.23 -12.27 -10.56
C SER A 175 3.29 -11.21 -9.46
N VAL A 176 4.44 -10.54 -9.25
CA VAL A 176 4.55 -9.38 -8.33
C VAL A 176 3.56 -8.28 -8.71
N ILE A 177 3.49 -7.95 -10.00
CA ILE A 177 2.54 -6.96 -10.53
C ILE A 177 1.09 -7.45 -10.33
N SER A 178 0.80 -8.70 -10.69
CA SER A 178 -0.55 -9.29 -10.56
C SER A 178 -1.03 -9.30 -9.10
N ASN A 179 -0.15 -9.66 -8.17
CA ASN A 179 -0.45 -9.70 -6.74
C ASN A 179 -0.74 -8.27 -6.23
N ALA A 180 0.05 -7.28 -6.65
CA ALA A 180 -0.19 -5.88 -6.30
C ALA A 180 -1.56 -5.41 -6.81
N LEU A 181 -1.88 -5.64 -8.08
CA LEU A 181 -3.16 -5.26 -8.66
C LEU A 181 -4.34 -5.96 -7.98
N SER A 182 -4.17 -7.23 -7.59
CA SER A 182 -5.16 -7.99 -6.83
C SER A 182 -5.45 -7.36 -5.46
N VAL A 183 -4.42 -6.91 -4.73
CA VAL A 183 -4.60 -6.19 -3.46
C VAL A 183 -5.41 -4.91 -3.67
N ALA A 184 -5.09 -4.12 -4.70
CA ALA A 184 -5.82 -2.90 -5.00
C ALA A 184 -7.29 -3.16 -5.40
N ALA A 185 -7.54 -4.22 -6.17
CA ALA A 185 -8.90 -4.63 -6.54
C ALA A 185 -9.73 -5.01 -5.30
N THR A 186 -9.17 -5.82 -4.40
CA THR A 186 -9.81 -6.23 -3.15
C THR A 186 -10.08 -5.03 -2.25
N ALA A 187 -9.10 -4.15 -2.06
CA ALA A 187 -9.26 -2.93 -1.27
C ALA A 187 -10.39 -2.03 -1.81
N ARG A 188 -10.47 -1.84 -3.13
CA ARG A 188 -11.57 -1.08 -3.77
C ARG A 188 -12.94 -1.72 -3.53
N ALA A 189 -13.03 -3.05 -3.60
CA ALA A 189 -14.27 -3.76 -3.31
C ALA A 189 -14.71 -3.54 -1.86
N THR A 190 -13.79 -3.60 -0.90
CA THR A 190 -14.06 -3.30 0.51
C THR A 190 -14.51 -1.86 0.75
N VAL A 191 -13.92 -0.88 0.05
CA VAL A 191 -14.34 0.53 0.14
C VAL A 191 -15.76 0.72 -0.41
N LYS A 192 -16.08 0.11 -1.56
CA LYS A 192 -17.43 0.18 -2.15
C LYS A 192 -18.49 -0.44 -1.25
N SER A 193 -18.21 -1.61 -0.65
CA SER A 193 -19.16 -2.26 0.27
C SER A 193 -19.42 -1.43 1.52
N LYS A 194 -18.40 -0.79 2.10
CA LYS A 194 -18.56 0.13 3.23
C LYS A 194 -19.38 1.38 2.88
N LYS A 195 -19.17 1.97 1.70
CA LYS A 195 -19.98 3.10 1.21
C LYS A 195 -21.44 2.70 0.99
N SER A 196 -21.69 1.53 0.44
CA SER A 196 -23.05 1.00 0.25
C SER A 196 -23.76 0.73 1.59
N LYS A 197 -23.06 0.17 2.58
CA LYS A 197 -23.61 0.00 3.95
C LYS A 197 -23.90 1.35 4.62
N LYS A 198 -23.00 2.35 4.47
CA LYS A 198 -23.23 3.70 4.99
C LYS A 198 -24.41 4.38 4.29
N ALA A 199 -24.61 4.16 3.00
CA ALA A 199 -25.77 4.70 2.26
C ALA A 199 -27.09 4.04 2.67
N ARG A 200 -27.08 2.74 3.02
CA ARG A 200 -28.26 2.02 3.52
C ARG A 200 -28.61 2.36 4.98
N GLY A 201 -27.64 2.78 5.80
CA GLY A 201 -27.87 3.22 7.17
C GLY A 201 -28.50 4.61 7.33
N TYR A 202 -29.01 5.22 6.25
CA TYR A 202 -29.80 6.46 6.31
C TYR A 202 -31.28 6.26 5.95
N ASP A 203 -31.72 5.04 5.64
CA ASP A 203 -33.12 4.73 5.27
C ASP A 203 -33.83 3.78 6.26
N GLU A 204 -33.19 3.36 7.37
CA GLU A 204 -33.76 2.41 8.33
C GLU A 204 -33.54 2.88 9.79
N ASP A 205 -34.12 4.03 10.17
CA ASP A 205 -34.34 4.36 11.60
C ASP A 205 -35.50 5.35 11.79
N TYR A 206 -36.59 5.14 11.06
CA TYR A 206 -37.91 5.67 11.42
C TYR A 206 -38.94 4.57 11.21
N GLY A 207 -39.34 3.91 12.28
CA GLY A 207 -40.52 3.05 12.27
C GLY A 207 -40.39 1.76 13.07
N ASP A 208 -40.14 1.86 14.37
CA ASP A 208 -40.69 0.88 15.31
C ASP A 208 -40.89 1.52 16.69
N TYR A 209 -41.82 2.48 16.76
CA TYR A 209 -42.47 2.78 18.03
C TYR A 209 -43.46 1.64 18.28
N VAL A 210 -42.96 0.60 18.93
CA VAL A 210 -43.81 -0.44 19.52
C VAL A 210 -44.63 0.23 20.61
N ASP A 211 -45.94 0.29 20.33
CA ASP A 211 -47.02 0.59 21.24
C ASP A 211 -46.87 -0.23 22.54
N MET A 212 -46.57 0.46 23.64
CA MET A 212 -46.72 -0.09 24.98
C MET A 212 -47.74 0.77 25.73
N SER A 213 -49.01 0.51 25.42
CA SER A 213 -50.14 0.82 26.29
C SER A 213 -49.90 0.14 27.64
N TYR A 214 -49.46 0.91 28.63
CA TYR A 214 -49.62 0.51 30.03
C TYR A 214 -51.01 0.92 30.47
N ASP A 215 -51.92 -0.04 30.40
CA ASP A 215 -53.09 -0.10 31.28
C ASP A 215 -52.58 -0.21 32.73
N THR A 216 -52.77 0.85 33.50
CA THR A 216 -52.84 0.75 34.96
C THR A 216 -54.05 1.53 35.42
N ASP A 217 -55.16 0.80 35.51
CA ASP A 217 -56.37 1.18 36.21
C ASP A 217 -56.28 0.66 37.64
N SER A 218 -56.18 1.58 38.61
CA SER A 218 -56.55 1.48 40.04
C SER A 218 -56.12 2.82 40.66
N GLY A 219 -56.98 3.69 41.18
CA GLY A 219 -58.17 3.47 41.99
C GLY A 219 -57.81 3.76 43.45
N PHE A 220 -58.34 4.88 43.98
CA PHE A 220 -58.46 5.36 45.37
C PHE A 220 -57.79 6.70 45.77
N ASP A 221 -58.65 7.73 45.87
CA ASP A 221 -58.88 8.68 47.00
C ASP A 221 -57.83 8.78 48.12
N ASP A 222 -57.44 10.01 48.51
CA ASP A 222 -58.21 10.86 49.45
C ASP A 222 -57.37 12.10 49.94
N GLY A 223 -58.03 13.24 50.15
CA GLY A 223 -57.71 14.19 51.24
C GLY A 223 -56.69 15.34 51.07
N GLY A 224 -57.21 16.58 50.96
CA GLY A 224 -56.74 17.82 51.64
C GLY A 224 -55.35 18.39 51.30
N ASP A 225 -55.05 19.69 51.34
CA ASP A 225 -55.76 20.90 51.75
C ASP A 225 -55.09 22.09 51.04
N LEU A 226 -55.84 23.18 50.94
CA LEU A 226 -55.42 24.51 50.51
C LEU A 226 -54.39 25.10 51.48
N ASP A 227 -53.46 25.92 50.96
CA ASP A 227 -53.08 27.16 51.64
C ASP A 227 -52.63 28.24 50.63
N PHE A 228 -53.01 29.46 50.99
CA PHE A 228 -53.14 30.74 50.27
C PHE A 228 -52.02 31.22 49.34
#